data_AF-A0A151BHZ2-F1
#
_entry.id   AF-A0A151BHZ2-F1
#
_cell.length_a   1.000
_cell.length_b   1.000
_cell.length_c   1.000
_cell.angle_alpha   90.00
_cell.angle_beta   90.00
_cell.angle_gamma   90.00
#
_symmetry.space_group_name_H-M   'P 1'
#
loop_
_entity.id
_entity.type
_entity.pdbx_description
1 polymer ?
#
loop_
_entity_poly.entity_id
_entity_poly.type
_entity_poly.pdbx_seq_one_letter_code
_entity_poly.pdbx_strand_id
1 'polypeptide(L)'
;HEELAYALASIMREGRLAHTHWNSQPLGNYDQDLNVGVLGIDQMYAALLVLKMYGYEGLFGIDINPERMPVETALVLNMNALRAACDRINQLDFDRLVDAMYDPENNRGVPEDVMTRALAPPSTSLIDLERVSSG
;
A
#
# COMPACT_ATOMS: atom_id res chain seq x y z
N HIS A 1 -3.24 4.66 18.46
CA HIS A 1 -2.45 4.46 17.24
C HIS A 1 -3.39 4.68 16.08
N GLU A 2 -3.04 5.57 15.16
CA GLU A 2 -3.80 5.76 13.92
C GLU A 2 -3.31 4.72 12.91
N GLU A 3 -4.23 4.01 12.26
CA GLU A 3 -3.91 2.99 11.27
C GLU A 3 -4.56 3.44 9.96
N LEU A 4 -3.72 3.82 8.99
CA LEU A 4 -4.15 4.55 7.79
C LEU A 4 -5.09 3.69 6.94
N ALA A 5 -4.77 2.41 6.76
CA ALA A 5 -5.55 1.51 5.93
C ALA A 5 -6.96 1.29 6.51
N TYR A 6 -7.06 1.12 7.82
CA TYR A 6 -8.32 0.96 8.54
C TYR A 6 -9.16 2.25 8.51
N ALA A 7 -8.54 3.42 8.66
CA ALA A 7 -9.22 4.70 8.54
C ALA A 7 -9.86 4.86 7.15
N LEU A 8 -9.10 4.56 6.09
CA LEU A 8 -9.62 4.58 4.72
C LEU A 8 -10.73 3.54 4.50
N ALA A 9 -10.55 2.31 4.97
CA ALA A 9 -11.56 1.25 4.87
C ALA A 9 -12.88 1.67 5.51
N SER A 10 -12.81 2.32 6.69
CA SER A 10 -13.98 2.83 7.41
C SER A 10 -14.77 3.84 6.57
N ILE A 11 -14.08 4.80 5.92
CA ILE A 11 -14.73 5.84 5.11
C ILE A 11 -15.25 5.25 3.79
N MET A 12 -14.48 4.35 3.16
CA MET A 12 -14.86 3.66 1.91
C MET A 12 -16.12 2.82 2.09
N ARG A 13 -16.25 2.12 3.22
CA ARG A 13 -17.45 1.34 3.57
C ARG A 13 -18.72 2.20 3.61
N GLU A 14 -18.59 3.47 3.98
CA GLU A 14 -19.71 4.43 3.98
C GLU A 14 -19.93 5.10 2.61
N GLY A 15 -19.06 4.84 1.62
CA GLY A 15 -19.13 5.47 0.30
C GLY A 15 -18.84 6.97 0.30
N ARG A 16 -18.09 7.48 1.29
CA ARG A 16 -17.90 8.93 1.51
C ARG A 16 -16.50 9.46 1.16
N LEU A 17 -15.61 8.60 0.69
CA LEU A 17 -14.25 9.02 0.34
C LEU A 17 -14.26 9.60 -1.08
N ALA A 18 -14.05 10.91 -1.19
CA ALA A 18 -14.02 11.61 -2.48
C ALA A 18 -12.59 11.88 -2.98
N HIS A 19 -11.65 12.12 -2.05
CA HIS A 19 -10.29 12.53 -2.34
C HIS A 19 -9.35 12.07 -1.22
N THR A 20 -8.09 11.80 -1.54
CA THR A 20 -7.02 11.50 -0.58
C THR A 20 -5.86 12.46 -0.75
N HIS A 21 -5.23 12.85 0.35
CA HIS A 21 -4.00 13.65 0.37
C HIS A 21 -2.86 12.77 0.83
N TRP A 22 -1.78 12.71 0.06
CA TRP A 22 -0.66 11.83 0.30
C TRP A 22 0.58 12.63 0.67
N ASN A 23 1.16 12.26 1.81
CA ASN A 23 2.45 12.71 2.32
C ASN A 23 3.07 11.62 3.22
N SER A 24 4.07 11.97 4.02
CA SER A 24 4.64 11.07 5.02
C SER A 24 5.08 11.86 6.25
N GLN A 25 4.98 11.24 7.42
CA GLN A 25 5.51 11.78 8.67
C GLN A 25 5.95 10.67 9.64
N PRO A 26 6.80 10.98 10.63
CA PRO A 26 7.10 10.07 11.74
C PRO A 26 5.86 9.82 12.60
N LEU A 27 5.68 8.59 13.07
CA LEU A 27 4.60 8.24 14.00
C LEU A 27 4.72 9.01 15.31
N GLY A 28 3.59 9.56 15.78
CA GLY A 28 3.51 10.27 17.06
C GLY A 28 4.12 11.67 17.05
N ASN A 29 4.37 12.23 15.86
CA ASN A 29 4.86 13.59 15.70
C ASN A 29 3.84 14.47 14.95
N TYR A 30 4.15 15.76 14.79
CA TYR A 30 3.34 16.69 13.99
C TYR A 30 3.38 16.33 12.49
N ASP A 31 2.44 16.91 11.73
CA ASP A 31 2.37 16.77 10.27
C ASP A 31 3.55 17.48 9.61
N GLN A 32 4.41 16.70 8.93
CA GLN A 32 5.67 17.20 8.36
C GLN A 32 5.62 17.37 6.84
N ASP A 33 4.55 16.91 6.20
CA ASP A 33 4.37 17.03 4.74
C ASP A 33 5.57 16.49 3.93
N LEU A 34 6.21 15.40 4.39
CA LEU A 34 7.34 14.80 3.68
C LEU A 34 6.86 14.03 2.45
N ASN A 35 7.81 13.67 1.59
CA ASN A 35 7.53 12.85 0.41
C ASN A 35 6.82 11.53 0.78
N VAL A 36 5.77 11.23 0.03
CA VAL A 36 4.91 10.05 0.11
C VAL A 36 5.73 8.77 0.26
N GLY A 37 5.41 8.01 1.31
CA GLY A 37 6.00 6.70 1.57
C GLY A 37 7.46 6.71 2.04
N VAL A 38 8.11 7.87 2.21
CA VAL A 38 9.54 7.92 2.58
C VAL A 38 9.81 7.38 3.99
N LEU A 39 8.87 7.52 4.92
CA LEU A 39 8.97 6.97 6.28
C LEU A 39 8.04 5.78 6.55
N GLY A 40 6.99 5.60 5.74
CA GLY A 40 5.94 4.60 5.95
C GLY A 40 5.50 3.94 4.66
N ILE A 41 6.45 3.28 3.98
CA ILE A 41 6.18 2.61 2.70
C ILE A 41 5.17 1.46 2.85
N ASP A 42 5.23 0.75 3.97
CA ASP A 42 4.28 -0.30 4.36
C ASP A 42 2.87 0.24 4.56
N GLN A 43 2.73 1.37 5.27
CA GLN A 43 1.46 2.07 5.46
C GLN A 43 0.87 2.54 4.12
N MET A 44 1.71 3.08 3.22
CA MET A 44 1.29 3.45 1.88
C MET A 44 0.74 2.25 1.09
N TYR A 45 1.45 1.11 1.10
CA TYR A 45 0.98 -0.09 0.42
C TYR A 45 -0.33 -0.63 1.00
N ALA A 46 -0.45 -0.71 2.32
CA ALA A 46 -1.67 -1.16 2.98
C ALA A 46 -2.87 -0.25 2.66
N ALA A 47 -2.66 1.06 2.67
CA ALA A 47 -3.67 2.05 2.32
C ALA A 47 -4.14 1.90 0.86
N LEU A 48 -3.20 1.80 -0.09
CA LEU A 48 -3.51 1.62 -1.51
C LEU A 48 -4.19 0.28 -1.79
N LEU A 49 -3.80 -0.79 -1.08
CA LEU A 49 -4.47 -2.08 -1.16
C LEU A 49 -5.95 -1.97 -0.73
N VAL A 50 -6.23 -1.30 0.38
CA VAL A 50 -7.61 -1.05 0.83
C VAL A 50 -8.39 -0.28 -0.23
N LEU A 51 -7.85 0.83 -0.75
CA LEU A 51 -8.52 1.62 -1.79
C LEU A 51 -8.84 0.77 -3.03
N LYS A 52 -7.89 -0.07 -3.46
CA LYS A 52 -8.09 -1.01 -4.57
C LYS A 52 -9.18 -2.03 -4.29
N MET A 53 -9.17 -2.65 -3.11
CA MET A 53 -10.16 -3.68 -2.70
C MET A 53 -11.58 -3.12 -2.62
N TYR A 54 -11.74 -1.85 -2.24
CA TYR A 54 -13.03 -1.16 -2.25
C TYR A 54 -13.40 -0.55 -3.62
N GLY A 55 -12.56 -0.71 -4.65
CA GLY A 55 -12.84 -0.16 -5.98
C GLY A 55 -12.85 1.38 -6.01
N TYR A 56 -11.97 2.03 -5.26
CA TYR A 56 -11.88 3.49 -5.25
C TYR A 56 -11.51 4.05 -6.63
N GLU A 57 -12.35 4.95 -7.17
CA GLU A 57 -12.15 5.63 -8.46
C GLU A 57 -11.90 7.15 -8.29
N GLY A 58 -11.74 7.62 -7.06
CA GLY A 58 -11.51 9.04 -6.77
C GLY A 58 -10.09 9.50 -7.08
N LEU A 59 -9.78 10.75 -6.70
CA LEU A 59 -8.51 11.38 -7.03
C LEU A 59 -7.47 11.20 -5.91
N PHE A 60 -6.19 11.21 -6.29
CA PHE A 60 -5.04 11.29 -5.38
C PHE A 60 -4.40 12.68 -5.48
N GLY A 61 -4.39 13.39 -4.36
CA GLY A 61 -3.66 14.65 -4.19
C GLY A 61 -2.31 14.42 -3.53
N ILE A 62 -1.30 15.14 -3.98
CA ILE A 62 0.01 15.21 -3.31
C ILE A 62 -0.03 16.46 -2.42
N ASP A 63 0.20 16.29 -1.13
CA ASP A 63 0.12 17.37 -0.13
C ASP A 63 1.44 17.44 0.66
N ILE A 64 2.46 18.02 0.04
CA ILE A 64 3.84 18.00 0.55
C ILE A 64 4.42 19.40 0.73
N ASN A 65 5.38 19.52 1.64
CA ASN A 65 6.20 20.71 1.84
C ASN A 65 7.68 20.36 1.56
N PRO A 66 8.18 20.61 0.34
CA PRO A 66 9.53 20.20 -0.04
C PRO A 66 10.59 21.09 0.62
N GLU A 67 10.98 20.75 1.84
CA GLU A 67 12.09 21.41 2.52
C GLU A 67 13.43 20.94 1.93
N ARG A 68 14.22 21.89 1.42
CA ARG A 68 15.58 21.64 0.87
C ARG A 68 15.60 20.81 -0.42
N MET A 69 14.49 20.74 -1.16
CA MET A 69 14.38 20.09 -2.46
C MET A 69 13.67 21.02 -3.45
N PRO A 70 14.06 21.07 -4.73
CA PRO A 70 13.26 21.76 -5.75
C PRO A 70 11.85 21.18 -5.83
N VAL A 71 10.84 22.04 -5.98
CA VAL A 71 9.42 21.64 -5.97
C VAL A 71 9.12 20.64 -7.08
N GLU A 72 9.64 20.89 -8.29
CA GLU A 72 9.44 20.01 -9.44
C GLU A 72 10.02 18.62 -9.21
N THR A 73 11.20 18.56 -8.59
CA THR A 73 11.83 17.29 -8.19
C THR A 73 10.96 16.55 -7.19
N ALA A 74 10.43 17.24 -6.18
CA ALA A 74 9.55 16.63 -5.20
C ALA A 74 8.28 16.08 -5.86
N LEU A 75 7.61 16.86 -6.71
CA LEU A 75 6.41 16.40 -7.42
C LEU A 75 6.69 15.15 -8.26
N VAL A 76 7.78 15.12 -9.03
CA VAL A 76 8.15 13.94 -9.84
C VAL A 76 8.39 12.71 -8.97
N LEU A 77 9.10 12.85 -7.85
CA LEU A 77 9.36 11.75 -6.93
C LEU A 77 8.07 11.18 -6.34
N ASN A 78 7.15 12.04 -5.89
CA ASN A 78 5.89 11.62 -5.29
C ASN A 78 4.92 10.99 -6.30
N MET A 79 4.85 11.55 -7.53
CA MET A 79 4.09 10.94 -8.62
C MET A 79 4.63 9.55 -8.97
N ASN A 80 5.96 9.39 -9.01
CA ASN A 80 6.58 8.10 -9.27
C ASN A 80 6.36 7.11 -8.13
N ALA A 81 6.44 7.55 -6.87
CA ALA A 81 6.15 6.71 -5.71
C ALA A 81 4.73 6.15 -5.75
N LEU A 82 3.73 7.01 -5.96
CA LEU A 82 2.33 6.61 -6.07
C LEU A 82 2.09 5.68 -7.28
N ARG A 83 2.62 6.00 -8.46
CA ARG A 83 2.50 5.15 -9.65
C ARG A 83 3.11 3.77 -9.43
N ALA A 84 4.34 3.72 -8.95
CA ALA A 84 5.03 2.46 -8.69
C ALA A 84 4.28 1.61 -7.65
N ALA A 85 3.77 2.24 -6.59
CA ALA A 85 3.00 1.54 -5.57
C ALA A 85 1.65 1.03 -6.10
N CYS A 86 0.95 1.83 -6.90
CA CYS A 86 -0.30 1.42 -7.55
C CYS A 86 -0.07 0.27 -8.53
N ASP A 87 0.95 0.35 -9.38
CA ASP A 87 1.29 -0.70 -10.34
C ASP A 87 1.63 -2.00 -9.61
N ARG A 88 2.37 -1.92 -8.51
CA ARG A 88 2.67 -3.06 -7.64
C ARG A 88 1.41 -3.67 -7.04
N ILE A 89 0.51 -2.86 -6.48
CA ILE A 89 -0.77 -3.33 -5.92
C ILE A 89 -1.64 -3.96 -7.00
N ASN A 90 -1.72 -3.36 -8.19
CA ASN A 90 -2.50 -3.88 -9.31
C ASN A 90 -1.99 -5.23 -9.85
N GLN A 91 -0.74 -5.58 -9.58
CA GLN A 91 -0.10 -6.84 -9.98
C GLN A 91 -0.15 -7.93 -8.90
N LEU A 92 -0.76 -7.66 -7.73
CA LEU A 92 -0.93 -8.66 -6.70
C LEU A 92 -1.83 -9.80 -7.17
N ASP A 93 -1.60 -10.98 -6.62
CA ASP A 93 -2.46 -12.15 -6.80
C ASP A 93 -3.73 -11.98 -5.94
N PHE A 94 -4.69 -11.24 -6.47
CA PHE A 94 -5.95 -10.95 -5.78
C PHE A 94 -6.80 -12.19 -5.56
N ASP A 95 -6.74 -13.17 -6.46
CA ASP A 95 -7.47 -14.43 -6.31
C ASP A 95 -6.99 -15.14 -5.03
N ARG A 96 -5.68 -15.27 -4.84
CA ARG A 96 -5.11 -15.84 -3.59
C ARG A 96 -5.45 -15.02 -2.35
N LEU A 97 -5.46 -13.68 -2.45
CA LEU A 97 -5.82 -12.83 -1.31
C LEU A 97 -7.31 -12.99 -0.93
N VAL A 98 -8.20 -13.07 -1.92
CA VAL A 98 -9.64 -13.27 -1.70
C VAL A 98 -9.90 -14.66 -1.14
N ASP A 99 -9.26 -15.70 -1.70
CA ASP A 99 -9.38 -17.07 -1.17
C ASP A 99 -8.91 -17.16 0.28
N ALA A 100 -7.79 -16.52 0.62
CA ALA A 100 -7.28 -16.46 1.98
C ALA A 100 -8.21 -15.73 2.96
N MET A 101 -9.00 -14.77 2.47
CA MET A 101 -10.02 -14.07 3.26
C MET A 101 -11.22 -14.97 3.57
N TYR A 102 -11.61 -15.85 2.64
CA TYR A 102 -12.76 -16.75 2.81
C TYR A 102 -12.41 -18.05 3.55
N ASP A 103 -11.17 -18.53 3.43
CA ASP A 103 -10.66 -19.72 4.14
C ASP A 103 -9.30 -19.45 4.81
N PRO A 104 -9.28 -18.65 5.90
CA PRO A 104 -8.04 -18.26 6.56
C PRO A 104 -7.35 -19.42 7.30
N GLU A 105 -8.07 -20.50 7.64
CA GLU A 105 -7.48 -21.64 8.34
C GLU A 105 -6.49 -22.39 7.44
N ASN A 106 -6.87 -22.63 6.18
CA ASN A 106 -6.04 -23.36 5.22
C ASN A 106 -5.06 -22.45 4.45
N ASN A 107 -5.22 -21.13 4.53
CA ASN A 107 -4.42 -20.15 3.78
C ASN A 107 -3.55 -19.24 4.68
N ARG A 108 -3.18 -19.71 5.88
CA ARG A 108 -2.27 -18.96 6.77
C ARG A 108 -0.95 -18.65 6.06
N GLY A 109 -0.53 -17.39 6.11
CA GLY A 109 0.72 -16.93 5.48
C GLY A 109 0.58 -16.53 4.00
N VAL A 110 -0.59 -16.74 3.38
CA VAL A 110 -0.82 -16.33 1.98
C VAL A 110 -0.69 -14.82 1.78
N PRO A 111 -1.28 -13.93 2.62
CA PRO A 111 -1.10 -12.49 2.47
C PRO A 111 0.38 -12.06 2.53
N GLU A 112 1.14 -12.63 3.45
CA GLU A 112 2.58 -12.39 3.60
C GLU A 112 3.36 -12.88 2.39
N ASP A 113 3.04 -14.08 1.86
CA ASP A 113 3.69 -14.65 0.68
C ASP A 113 3.38 -13.81 -0.59
N VAL A 114 2.13 -13.41 -0.80
CA VAL A 114 1.73 -12.55 -1.92
C VAL A 114 2.49 -11.23 -1.89
N MET A 115 2.53 -10.55 -0.73
CA MET A 115 3.27 -9.30 -0.59
C MET A 115 4.79 -9.49 -0.73
N THR A 116 5.34 -10.56 -0.15
CA THR A 116 6.78 -10.86 -0.26
C THR A 116 7.19 -11.10 -1.71
N ARG A 117 6.43 -11.90 -2.46
CA ARG A 117 6.67 -12.14 -3.89
C ARG A 117 6.55 -10.85 -4.69
N ALA A 118 5.57 -10.01 -4.39
CA ALA A 118 5.38 -8.74 -5.08
C ALA A 118 6.56 -7.76 -4.83
N LEU A 119 7.10 -7.73 -3.62
CA LEU A 119 8.22 -6.84 -3.25
C LEU A 119 9.60 -7.38 -3.68
N ALA A 120 9.72 -8.69 -3.89
CA ALA A 120 10.98 -9.31 -4.27
C ALA A 120 11.44 -8.88 -5.68
N PRO A 121 12.75 -8.63 -5.87
CA PRO A 121 13.33 -8.52 -7.20
C PRO A 121 13.03 -9.78 -8.04
N PRO A 122 12.85 -9.66 -9.37
CA PRO A 122 12.57 -10.81 -10.23
C PRO A 122 13.63 -11.92 -10.20
N SER A 123 14.87 -11.58 -9.84
CA SER A 123 15.98 -12.54 -9.71
C SER A 123 16.02 -13.27 -8.38
N THR A 124 15.13 -12.94 -7.43
CA THR A 124 15.14 -13.55 -6.11
C THR A 124 14.54 -14.95 -6.15
N SER A 125 15.33 -15.94 -5.72
CA SER A 125 14.89 -17.33 -5.59
C SER A 125 14.07 -17.52 -4.31
N LEU A 126 12.77 -17.26 -4.37
CA LEU A 126 11.84 -17.49 -3.26
C LEU A 126 11.48 -18.98 -3.13
N ILE A 127 11.19 -19.41 -1.90
CA ILE A 127 10.73 -20.77 -1.61
C ILE A 127 9.22 -20.81 -1.83
N ASP A 128 8.71 -21.86 -2.50
CA ASP A 128 7.28 -22.04 -2.70
C ASP A 128 6.60 -22.52 -1.42
N LEU A 129 5.63 -21.76 -0.93
CA LEU A 129 4.94 -22.04 0.34
C LEU A 129 4.19 -23.37 0.30
N GLU A 130 3.59 -23.72 -0.84
CA GLU A 130 2.87 -24.99 -1.06
C GLU A 130 3.78 -26.23 -0.90
N ARG A 131 5.09 -26.08 -1.10
CA ARG A 131 6.06 -27.17 -0.92
C ARG A 131 6.36 -27.44 0.55
N VAL A 132 5.99 -26.54 1.45
CA VAL A 132 6.26 -26.65 2.90
C VAL A 132 5.06 -27.24 3.64
N SER A 133 3.83 -26.97 3.18
CA SER A 133 2.58 -27.47 3.78
C SER A 133 2.23 -28.92 3.42
N SER A 134 3.01 -29.56 2.55
CA SER A 134 2.85 -30.95 2.11
C SER A 134 3.77 -31.94 2.86
N GLY A 135 4.43 -31.50 3.93
CA GLY A 135 5.35 -32.30 4.78
C GLY A 135 4.81 -32.58 6.17
#